data_AF-A0A3N5Q6U1-F1
#
_entry.id   AF-A0A3N5Q6U1-F1
#
_cell.length_a   1.000
_cell.length_b   1.000
_cell.length_c   1.000
_cell.angle_alpha   90.00
_cell.angle_beta   90.00
_cell.angle_gamma   90.00
#
_symmetry.space_group_name_H-M   'P 1'
#
loop_
_entity.id
_entity.type
_entity.pdbx_description
1 polymer ?
#
loop_
_entity_poly.entity_id
_entity_poly.type
_entity_poly.pdbx_seq_one_letter_code
_entity_poly.pdbx_strand_id
1 'polypeptide(L)'
;MVTHDFYDAFKTFLSWAKDRGAAIPKDYRKFKVDEEDVEVVVLTWAELERIQHLNVSDHPRLNRIRDLFLFACYTGAQFGDVQKLNFDDVRFTVRHLRMDKTRSKTRIHLIPQAVALVRYQDAKRVEDRGPK
;
A
#
# COMPACT_ATOMS: atom_id res chain seq x y z
N MET A 1 13.86 -7.94 15.53
CA MET A 1 12.72 -8.05 14.59
C MET A 1 12.66 -9.35 13.75
N VAL A 2 13.35 -10.45 14.10
CA VAL A 2 13.26 -11.75 13.36
C VAL A 2 12.63 -12.86 14.25
N THR A 3 12.60 -12.65 15.56
CA THR A 3 12.13 -13.61 16.56
C THR A 3 10.61 -13.75 16.60
N HIS A 4 9.87 -12.67 16.35
CA HIS A 4 8.41 -12.66 16.37
C HIS A 4 7.81 -13.45 15.19
N ASP A 5 8.30 -13.20 13.97
CA ASP A 5 7.82 -13.88 12.76
C ASP A 5 8.07 -15.38 12.79
N PHE A 6 9.24 -15.82 13.27
CA PHE A 6 9.56 -17.24 13.43
C PHE A 6 8.61 -17.91 14.42
N TYR A 7 8.30 -17.21 15.51
CA TYR A 7 7.43 -17.71 16.54
C TYR A 7 5.96 -17.86 16.07
N ASP A 8 5.43 -16.89 15.35
CA ASP A 8 4.08 -16.97 14.78
C ASP A 8 3.97 -18.07 13.73
N ALA A 9 5.01 -18.21 12.90
CA ALA A 9 5.13 -19.33 11.96
C ALA A 9 5.17 -20.68 12.71
N PHE A 10 5.90 -20.76 13.82
CA PHE A 10 5.99 -21.96 14.65
C PHE A 10 4.66 -22.31 15.31
N LYS A 11 3.93 -21.33 15.87
CA LYS A 11 2.56 -21.53 16.38
C LYS A 11 1.61 -22.03 15.30
N THR A 12 1.71 -21.46 14.10
CA THR A 12 0.91 -21.87 12.93
C THR A 12 1.22 -23.34 12.57
N PHE A 13 2.50 -23.70 12.51
CA PHE A 13 2.93 -25.08 12.27
C PHE A 13 2.45 -26.05 13.35
N LEU A 14 2.56 -25.68 14.63
CA LEU A 14 2.06 -26.50 15.74
C LEU A 14 0.54 -26.69 15.68
N SER A 15 -0.21 -25.68 15.25
CA SER A 15 -1.65 -25.84 15.00
C SER A 15 -1.91 -26.82 13.85
N TRP A 16 -1.19 -26.66 12.74
CA TRP A 16 -1.29 -27.54 11.57
C TRP A 16 -0.96 -29.01 11.87
N ALA A 17 0.06 -29.26 12.70
CA ALA A 17 0.48 -30.60 13.10
C ALA A 17 -0.52 -31.24 14.05
N LYS A 18 -1.10 -30.46 14.97
CA LYS A 18 -2.16 -30.91 15.87
C LYS A 18 -3.41 -31.32 15.09
N ASP A 19 -3.81 -30.55 14.08
CA ASP A 19 -4.95 -30.87 13.20
C ASP A 19 -4.74 -32.17 12.41
N ARG A 20 -3.49 -32.63 12.29
CA ARG A 20 -3.09 -33.90 11.67
C ARG A 20 -2.90 -35.05 12.66
N GLY A 21 -3.24 -34.84 13.93
CA GLY A 21 -3.19 -35.88 14.96
C GLY A 21 -1.86 -35.96 15.73
N ALA A 22 -0.93 -35.02 15.55
CA ALA A 22 0.26 -34.96 16.40
C ALA A 22 -0.12 -34.58 17.85
N ALA A 23 0.47 -35.27 18.82
CA ALA A 23 0.26 -35.00 20.24
C ALA A 23 1.02 -33.73 20.67
N ILE A 24 0.38 -32.57 20.53
CA ILE A 24 0.95 -31.27 20.88
C ILE A 24 0.24 -30.71 22.14
N PRO A 25 0.99 -30.39 23.22
CA PRO A 25 0.43 -29.74 24.41
C PRO A 25 -0.28 -28.45 24.03
N LYS A 26 -1.46 -28.14 24.57
CA LYS A 26 -2.24 -26.94 24.20
C LYS A 26 -1.62 -25.62 24.69
N ASP A 27 -0.65 -25.69 25.60
CA ASP A 27 -0.06 -24.54 26.28
C ASP A 27 0.85 -23.70 25.40
N TYR A 28 1.29 -24.20 24.23
CA TYR A 28 2.07 -23.42 23.25
C TYR A 28 1.39 -22.11 22.83
N ARG A 29 0.06 -22.02 22.93
CA ARG A 29 -0.70 -20.79 22.64
C ARG A 29 -0.48 -19.69 23.67
N LYS A 30 -0.16 -20.06 24.91
CA LYS A 30 0.01 -19.16 26.06
C LYS A 30 1.39 -18.52 26.12
N PHE A 31 2.39 -19.09 25.44
CA PHE A 31 3.64 -18.39 25.22
C PHE A 31 3.31 -17.05 24.57
N LYS A 32 4.00 -15.98 24.95
CA LYS A 32 3.96 -14.66 24.31
C LYS A 32 5.40 -14.20 24.17
N VAL A 33 5.71 -13.57 23.04
CA VAL A 33 6.95 -12.85 22.85
C VAL A 33 6.67 -11.43 23.32
N ASP A 34 7.57 -10.85 24.10
CA ASP A 34 7.45 -9.45 24.47
C ASP A 34 7.57 -8.59 23.20
N GLU A 35 6.58 -7.71 23.01
CA GLU A 35 6.60 -6.75 21.92
C GLU A 35 7.54 -5.61 22.33
N GLU A 36 8.55 -5.33 21.51
CA GLU A 36 9.31 -4.09 21.64
C GLU A 36 8.43 -2.95 21.12
N ASP A 37 8.29 -1.88 21.91
CA ASP A 37 7.66 -0.65 21.44
C ASP A 37 8.49 -0.10 20.26
N VAL A 38 7.98 -0.28 19.05
CA VAL A 38 8.57 0.28 17.84
C VAL A 38 8.09 1.72 17.72
N GLU A 39 9.03 2.66 17.65
CA GLU A 39 8.71 4.04 17.33
C GLU A 39 8.09 4.13 15.93
N VAL A 40 6.82 4.54 15.86
CA VAL A 40 6.12 4.71 14.59
C VAL A 40 6.52 6.05 13.99
N VAL A 41 7.43 6.01 13.02
CA VAL A 41 7.82 7.20 12.26
C VAL A 41 6.73 7.53 11.24
N VAL A 42 6.09 8.69 11.40
CA VAL A 42 5.07 9.21 10.49
C VAL A 42 5.51 10.55 9.92
N LEU A 43 5.10 10.83 8.69
CA LEU A 43 5.32 12.14 8.09
C LEU A 43 4.35 13.17 8.67
N THR A 44 4.89 14.33 9.02
CA THR A 44 4.10 15.53 9.28
C THR A 44 3.53 16.09 7.98
N TRP A 45 2.49 16.92 8.09
CA TRP A 45 1.92 17.59 6.92
C TRP A 45 2.95 18.47 6.19
N ALA A 46 3.81 19.17 6.95
CA ALA A 46 4.88 20.00 6.40
C ALA A 46 5.93 19.18 5.62
N GLU A 47 6.25 17.96 6.08
CA GLU A 47 7.12 17.04 5.34
C GLU A 47 6.48 16.56 4.05
N LEU A 48 5.18 16.24 4.09
CA LEU A 48 4.45 15.80 2.91
C LEU A 48 4.41 16.92 1.85
N GLU A 49 4.16 18.17 2.26
CA GLU A 49 4.20 19.34 1.37
C GLU A 49 5.59 19.56 0.76
N ARG A 50 6.66 19.39 1.55
CA ARG A 50 8.03 19.46 1.02
C ARG A 50 8.28 18.43 -0.09
N ILE A 51 7.76 17.20 0.08
CA ILE A 51 7.84 16.15 -0.95
C ILE A 51 7.01 16.53 -2.17
N GLN A 52 5.81 17.09 -1.97
CA GLN A 52 4.94 17.54 -3.06
C GLN A 52 5.59 18.61 -3.94
N HIS A 53 6.29 19.57 -3.32
CA HIS A 53 6.95 20.66 -4.03
C HIS A 53 8.39 20.35 -4.45
N LEU A 54 8.87 19.13 -4.20
CA LEU A 54 10.20 18.72 -4.62
C LEU A 54 10.32 18.74 -6.14
N ASN A 55 11.25 19.56 -6.64
CA ASN A 55 11.51 19.62 -8.08
C ASN A 55 12.36 18.43 -8.52
N VAL A 56 11.73 17.52 -9.25
CA VAL A 56 12.35 16.34 -9.89
C VAL A 56 11.99 16.29 -11.38
N SER A 57 11.74 17.45 -12.00
CA SER A 57 11.35 17.59 -13.41
C SER A 57 12.29 16.85 -14.36
N ASP A 58 13.59 16.91 -14.06
CA ASP A 58 14.65 16.38 -14.93
C ASP A 58 14.76 14.86 -14.85
N HIS A 59 14.02 14.23 -13.92
CA HIS A 59 14.06 12.80 -13.65
C HIS A 59 12.65 12.21 -13.74
N PRO A 60 12.17 11.82 -14.95
CA PRO A 60 10.81 11.31 -15.14
C PRO A 60 10.45 10.14 -14.22
N ARG A 61 11.42 9.27 -13.91
CA ARG A 61 11.25 8.15 -12.97
C ARG A 61 10.98 8.64 -11.55
N LEU A 62 11.73 9.63 -11.06
CA LEU A 62 11.55 10.18 -9.72
C LEU A 62 10.25 10.96 -9.61
N ASN A 63 9.89 11.70 -10.66
CA ASN A 63 8.61 12.39 -10.75
C ASN A 63 7.44 11.41 -10.59
N ARG A 64 7.47 10.28 -11.30
CA ARG A 64 6.46 9.21 -11.16
C ARG A 64 6.42 8.61 -9.76
N ILE A 65 7.59 8.35 -9.14
CA ILE A 65 7.66 7.81 -7.78
C ILE A 65 7.06 8.80 -6.77
N ARG A 66 7.39 10.09 -6.87
CA ARG A 66 6.84 11.15 -6.02
C ARG A 66 5.32 11.18 -6.12
N ASP A 67 4.77 11.17 -7.33
CA ASP A 67 3.33 11.25 -7.54
C ASP A 67 2.59 10.00 -7.01
N LEU A 68 3.16 8.80 -7.18
CA LEU A 68 2.62 7.56 -6.61
C LEU A 68 2.68 7.55 -5.08
N PHE A 69 3.77 8.07 -4.51
CA PHE A 69 3.95 8.18 -3.07
C PHE A 69 2.90 9.13 -2.46
N LEU A 70 2.74 10.33 -3.03
CA LEU A 70 1.73 11.29 -2.59
C LEU A 70 0.30 10.73 -2.74
N PHE A 71 0.03 10.03 -3.85
CA PHE A 71 -1.24 9.35 -4.04
C PHE A 71 -1.51 8.30 -2.94
N ALA A 72 -0.51 7.50 -2.56
CA ALA A 72 -0.63 6.55 -1.46
C ALA A 72 -0.94 7.26 -0.13
N CYS A 73 -0.23 8.35 0.18
CA CYS A 73 -0.46 9.15 1.38
C CYS A 73 -1.87 9.77 1.43
N TYR A 74 -2.39 10.25 0.30
CA TYR A 74 -3.72 10.87 0.24
C TYR A 74 -4.87 9.88 0.23
N THR A 75 -4.64 8.65 -0.20
CA THR A 75 -5.68 7.61 -0.30
C THR A 75 -5.62 6.57 0.83
N GLY A 76 -4.52 6.54 1.59
CA GLY A 76 -4.25 5.50 2.58
C GLY A 76 -4.03 4.12 1.96
N ALA A 77 -3.83 4.03 0.65
CA ALA A 77 -3.62 2.76 -0.05
C ALA A 77 -2.20 2.22 0.25
N GLN A 78 -2.11 0.92 0.52
CA GLN A 78 -0.82 0.27 0.74
C GLN A 78 0.07 0.37 -0.51
N PHE A 79 1.38 0.54 -0.34
CA PHE A 79 2.31 0.65 -1.46
C PHE A 79 2.20 -0.49 -2.49
N GLY A 80 2.09 -1.74 -2.02
CA GLY A 80 1.92 -2.89 -2.90
C GLY A 80 0.63 -2.87 -3.72
N ASP A 81 -0.40 -2.17 -3.25
CA ASP A 81 -1.67 -1.98 -3.95
C ASP A 81 -1.56 -0.89 -4.99
N VAL A 82 -0.92 0.23 -4.64
CA VAL A 82 -0.65 1.35 -5.55
C VAL A 82 0.32 0.94 -6.66
N GLN A 83 1.29 0.08 -6.37
CA GLN A 83 2.23 -0.44 -7.38
C GLN A 83 1.56 -1.38 -8.38
N LYS A 84 0.61 -2.20 -7.94
CA LYS A 84 -0.17 -3.13 -8.78
C LYS A 84 -1.36 -2.44 -9.45
N LEU A 85 -1.58 -1.17 -9.16
CA LEU A 85 -2.69 -0.39 -9.66
C LEU A 85 -2.49 -0.17 -11.16
N ASN A 86 -3.18 -0.98 -11.96
CA ASN A 86 -3.26 -0.74 -13.38
C ASN A 86 -4.34 0.32 -13.62
N PHE A 87 -4.00 1.39 -14.33
CA PHE A 87 -4.96 2.44 -14.67
C PHE A 87 -6.15 1.89 -15.48
N ASP A 88 -6.00 0.75 -16.16
CA ASP A 88 -7.12 0.08 -16.85
C ASP A 88 -8.08 -0.65 -15.90
N ASP A 89 -7.58 -1.13 -14.75
CA ASP A 89 -8.37 -1.82 -13.71
C ASP A 89 -9.04 -0.84 -12.74
N VAL A 90 -8.82 0.46 -12.96
CA VAL A 90 -9.21 1.51 -12.04
C VAL A 90 -10.11 2.50 -12.77
N ARG A 91 -11.39 2.48 -12.38
CA ARG A 91 -12.36 3.44 -12.89
C ARG A 91 -12.28 4.69 -12.02
N PHE A 92 -11.62 5.72 -12.53
CA PHE A 92 -11.60 7.03 -11.90
C PHE A 92 -12.87 7.79 -12.23
N THR A 93 -13.63 8.14 -11.20
CA THR A 93 -14.60 9.25 -11.28
C THR A 93 -14.02 10.41 -10.49
N VAL A 94 -14.47 11.64 -10.75
CA VAL A 94 -13.91 12.88 -10.16
C VAL A 94 -13.74 12.83 -8.64
N ARG A 95 -14.52 12.01 -7.91
CA ARG A 95 -14.40 11.85 -6.45
C ARG A 95 -14.19 10.41 -5.97
N HIS A 96 -14.18 9.42 -6.86
CA HIS A 96 -14.07 8.03 -6.43
C HIS A 96 -13.04 7.25 -7.24
N LEU A 97 -12.16 6.57 -6.51
CA LEU A 97 -11.34 5.49 -7.00
C LEU A 97 -12.10 4.18 -6.80
N ARG A 98 -12.40 3.46 -7.88
CA ARG A 98 -12.89 2.09 -7.78
C ARG A 98 -11.78 1.13 -8.16
N MET A 99 -11.35 0.33 -7.19
CA MET A 99 -10.41 -0.77 -7.43
C MET A 99 -11.19 -2.07 -7.60
N ASP A 100 -11.10 -2.68 -8.78
CA ASP A 100 -11.66 -4.00 -9.05
C ASP A 100 -10.55 -5.05 -8.84
N LYS A 101 -10.17 -5.29 -7.58
CA LYS A 101 -9.27 -6.42 -7.25
C LYS A 101 -10.03 -7.74 -7.39
N THR A 102 -9.33 -8.81 -7.73
CA THR A 102 -9.82 -10.17 -8.04
C THR A 102 -10.78 -10.81 -7.01
N ARG A 103 -11.00 -10.19 -5.84
CA ARG A 103 -11.91 -10.68 -4.79
C ARG A 103 -12.83 -9.63 -4.16
N SER A 104 -12.67 -8.33 -4.38
CA SER A 104 -13.51 -7.30 -3.75
C SER A 104 -13.43 -5.94 -4.47
N LYS A 105 -14.58 -5.25 -4.53
CA LYS A 105 -14.69 -3.89 -5.09
C LYS A 105 -14.57 -2.88 -3.96
N THR A 106 -13.53 -2.06 -3.98
CA THR A 106 -13.34 -1.00 -2.99
C THR A 106 -13.53 0.36 -3.65
N ARG A 107 -14.35 1.21 -3.02
CA ARG A 107 -14.54 2.61 -3.44
C ARG A 107 -13.87 3.53 -2.42
N ILE A 108 -12.86 4.27 -2.85
CA ILE A 108 -12.14 5.24 -2.01
C ILE A 108 -12.53 6.64 -2.46
N HIS A 109 -12.87 7.52 -1.51
CA HIS A 109 -13.11 8.93 -1.78
C HIS A 109 -11.76 9.64 -1.96
N LEU A 110 -11.62 10.38 -3.05
CA LEU A 110 -10.39 11.11 -3.34
C LEU A 110 -10.54 12.56 -2.90
N ILE A 111 -9.53 13.06 -2.19
CA ILE A 111 -9.36 14.49 -1.94
C ILE A 111 -8.88 15.20 -3.23
N PRO A 112 -9.10 16.52 -3.36
CA PRO A 112 -8.74 17.26 -4.58
C PRO A 112 -7.29 17.07 -5.02
N GLN A 113 -6.36 16.96 -4.07
CA GLN A 113 -4.94 16.74 -4.31
C GLN A 113 -4.68 15.39 -5.01
N ALA A 114 -5.33 14.32 -4.55
CA ALA A 114 -5.25 13.01 -5.18
C ALA A 114 -5.87 13.00 -6.58
N VAL A 115 -6.99 13.73 -6.76
CA VAL A 115 -7.63 13.89 -8.08
C VAL A 115 -6.71 14.58 -9.07
N ALA A 116 -5.98 15.61 -8.64
CA ALA A 116 -5.03 16.33 -9.49
C ALA A 116 -3.90 15.41 -9.98
N LEU A 117 -3.33 14.58 -9.09
CA LEU A 117 -2.28 13.62 -9.44
C LEU A 117 -2.76 12.57 -10.45
N VAL A 118 -3.97 12.05 -10.27
CA VAL A 118 -4.58 11.10 -11.21
C VAL A 118 -4.75 11.73 -12.58
N ARG A 119 -5.28 12.95 -12.66
CA ARG A 119 -5.47 13.67 -13.93
C ARG A 119 -4.15 13.92 -14.65
N TYR A 120 -3.12 14.31 -13.91
CA TYR A 120 -1.78 14.52 -14.46
C TYR A 120 -1.22 13.24 -15.10
N GLN A 121 -1.37 12.10 -14.42
CA GLN A 121 -0.90 10.81 -14.92
C GLN A 121 -1.72 10.24 -16.07
N ASP A 122 -3.04 10.48 -16.09
CA ASP A 122 -3.89 10.10 -17.21
C ASP A 122 -3.54 10.92 -18.47
N ALA A 123 -3.33 12.24 -18.33
CA ALA A 123 -2.91 13.10 -19.43
C ALA A 123 -1.55 12.66 -20.03
N LYS A 124 -0.55 12.37 -19.19
CA LYS A 124 0.74 11.84 -19.65
C LYS A 124 0.63 10.49 -20.34
N ARG A 125 -0.28 9.62 -19.88
CA ARG A 125 -0.52 8.32 -20.52
C ARG A 125 -1.10 8.46 -21.92
N VAL A 126 -1.96 9.46 -22.13
CA VAL A 126 -2.54 9.77 -23.45
C VAL A 126 -1.47 10.32 -24.40
N GLU A 127 -0.58 11.19 -23.91
CA GLU A 127 0.57 11.70 -24.70
C GLU A 127 1.53 10.58 -25.14
N ASP A 128 1.89 9.66 -24.23
CA ASP A 128 2.82 8.56 -24.53
C ASP A 128 2.26 7.51 -25.51
N ARG A 129 0.94 7.40 -25.64
CA ARG A 129 0.30 6.40 -26.51
C ARG A 129 0.20 6.83 -27.98
N GLY A 130 0.46 8.10 -28.30
CA GLY A 130 0.28 8.65 -29.65
C GLY A 130 -1.18 8.59 -30.14
N PRO A 131 -1.57 9.40 -31.14
CA PRO A 131 -2.89 9.30 -31.72
C PRO A 131 -3.06 7.91 -32.37
N LYS A 132 -4.17 7.25 -32.05
CA LYS A 132 -4.63 6.07 -32.79
C LYS A 132 -4.94 6.42 -34.24
#